data_AF-A0A521QW09-F1
#
_entry.id   AF-A0A521QW09-F1
#
_cell.length_a   1.000
_cell.length_b   1.000
_cell.length_c   1.000
_cell.angle_alpha   90.00
_cell.angle_beta   90.00
_cell.angle_gamma   90.00
#
_symmetry.space_group_name_H-M   'P 1'
#
loop_
_entity.id
_entity.type
_entity.pdbx_description
1 polymer ?
#
loop_
_entity_poly.entity_id
_entity_poly.type
_entity_poly.pdbx_seq_one_letter_code
_entity_poly.pdbx_strand_id
1 'polypeptide(L)'
;MMRLPIVTLAALSLAAALAEAIRVIQDPALRQGAIVKDPKAVEADRQVRALAGSDKVTQDFYEFAIDIFVDLMQSAGGDMKKINETLDRAKTDPAAFAATLSPRNRERLKELSTKVDERAR
;
A
#
# COMPACT_ATOMS: atom_id res chain seq x y z
N MET A 1 -2.06 -43.38 -1.09
CA MET A 1 -2.74 -42.29 -0.37
C MET A 1 -1.89 -41.03 -0.46
N MET A 2 -2.16 -40.14 -1.43
CA MET A 2 -1.51 -38.82 -1.52
C MET A 2 -2.22 -37.86 -0.55
N ARG A 3 -1.57 -37.53 0.57
CA ARG A 3 -1.99 -36.39 1.40
C ARG A 3 -1.38 -35.14 0.76
N LEU A 4 -2.17 -34.42 -0.04
CA LEU A 4 -1.83 -33.06 -0.45
C LEU A 4 -1.61 -32.20 0.82
N PRO A 5 -0.56 -31.37 0.89
CA PRO A 5 -0.26 -30.64 2.11
C PRO A 5 -1.31 -29.55 2.32
N ILE A 6 -1.98 -29.60 3.47
CA ILE A 6 -2.90 -28.54 3.95
C ILE A 6 -2.19 -27.16 3.97
N VAL A 7 -0.86 -27.15 4.09
CA VAL A 7 0.00 -25.95 4.03
C VAL A 7 -0.09 -25.23 2.68
N THR A 8 -0.28 -25.96 1.57
CA THR A 8 -0.32 -25.36 0.23
C THR A 8 -1.65 -24.64 -0.02
N LEU A 9 -2.77 -25.13 0.54
CA LEU A 9 -4.09 -24.50 0.38
C LEU A 9 -4.22 -23.17 1.14
N ALA A 10 -3.63 -23.06 2.33
CA ALA A 10 -3.66 -21.81 3.11
C ALA A 10 -2.78 -20.70 2.51
N ALA A 11 -1.65 -21.06 1.89
CA ALA A 11 -0.81 -20.11 1.17
C ALA A 11 -1.49 -19.62 -0.12
N LEU A 12 -2.19 -20.51 -0.84
CA LEU A 12 -2.99 -20.16 -2.03
C LEU A 12 -4.18 -19.23 -1.68
N SER A 13 -4.84 -19.43 -0.53
CA SER A 13 -5.95 -18.57 -0.10
C SER A 13 -5.47 -17.17 0.31
N LEU A 14 -4.30 -17.06 0.95
CA LEU A 14 -3.71 -15.75 1.28
C LEU A 14 -3.31 -14.97 0.02
N ALA A 15 -2.71 -15.64 -0.97
CA ALA A 15 -2.34 -15.01 -2.23
C ALA A 15 -3.57 -14.52 -3.01
N ALA A 16 -4.65 -15.31 -3.04
CA ALA A 16 -5.91 -14.91 -3.67
C ALA A 16 -6.59 -13.73 -2.94
N ALA A 17 -6.62 -13.77 -1.60
CA ALA A 17 -7.17 -12.68 -0.79
C ALA A 17 -6.39 -11.38 -0.97
N LEU A 18 -5.05 -11.47 -1.07
CA LEU A 18 -4.20 -10.34 -1.34
C LEU A 18 -4.44 -9.76 -2.74
N ALA A 19 -4.51 -10.61 -3.76
CA ALA A 19 -4.77 -10.17 -5.13
C ALA A 19 -6.12 -9.44 -5.22
N GLU A 20 -7.14 -9.95 -4.53
CA GLU A 20 -8.44 -9.29 -4.45
C GLU A 20 -8.37 -7.96 -3.69
N ALA A 21 -7.63 -7.90 -2.59
CA ALA A 21 -7.42 -6.65 -1.86
C ALA A 21 -6.72 -5.60 -2.73
N ILE A 22 -5.69 -5.99 -3.49
CA ILE A 22 -5.01 -5.12 -4.45
C ILE A 22 -6.01 -4.62 -5.50
N ARG A 23 -6.81 -5.52 -6.08
CA ARG A 23 -7.84 -5.17 -7.07
C ARG A 23 -8.84 -4.14 -6.53
N VAL A 24 -9.31 -4.34 -5.30
CA VAL A 24 -10.22 -3.40 -4.63
C VAL A 24 -9.56 -2.04 -4.42
N ILE A 25 -8.29 -1.98 -4.02
CA ILE A 25 -7.59 -0.71 -3.81
C ILE A 25 -7.29 -0.01 -5.14
N GLN A 26 -6.98 -0.75 -6.20
CA GLN A 26 -6.67 -0.17 -7.51
C GLN A 26 -7.89 0.48 -8.17
N ASP A 27 -9.07 -0.12 -8.07
CA ASP A 27 -10.30 0.41 -8.64
C ASP A 27 -10.90 1.50 -7.73
N PRO A 28 -11.03 2.76 -8.20
CA PRO A 28 -11.55 3.85 -7.37
C PRO A 28 -12.95 3.63 -6.79
N ALA A 29 -13.85 2.97 -7.53
CA ALA A 29 -15.22 2.75 -7.08
C ALA A 29 -15.27 1.66 -6.01
N LEU A 30 -14.53 0.57 -6.20
CA LEU A 30 -14.43 -0.51 -5.22
C LEU A 30 -13.71 -0.04 -3.96
N ARG A 31 -12.62 0.72 -4.12
CA ARG A 31 -11.88 1.33 -3.02
C ARG A 31 -12.78 2.22 -2.19
N GLN A 32 -13.56 3.10 -2.82
CA GLN A 32 -14.49 3.97 -2.08
C GLN A 32 -15.54 3.16 -1.32
N GLY A 33 -16.08 2.10 -1.93
CA GLY A 33 -17.02 1.19 -1.28
C GLY A 33 -16.43 0.44 -0.08
N ALA A 34 -15.11 0.20 -0.05
CA ALA A 34 -14.41 -0.36 1.09
C ALA A 34 -14.12 0.71 2.17
N ILE A 35 -13.66 1.90 1.77
CA ILE A 35 -13.30 3.01 2.66
C ILE A 35 -14.47 3.41 3.56
N VAL A 36 -15.67 3.57 3.00
CA VAL A 36 -16.84 4.06 3.76
C VAL A 36 -17.28 3.12 4.90
N LYS A 37 -16.78 1.88 4.92
CA LYS A 37 -17.09 0.88 5.95
C LYS A 37 -16.14 0.96 7.16
N ASP A 38 -15.07 1.74 7.08
CA ASP A 38 -14.09 1.92 8.16
C ASP A 38 -13.79 3.42 8.39
N PRO A 39 -14.18 3.99 9.53
CA PRO A 39 -13.90 5.39 9.86
C PRO A 39 -12.41 5.77 9.79
N LYS A 40 -11.50 4.84 10.07
CA LYS A 40 -10.05 5.09 9.95
C LYS A 40 -9.62 5.18 8.49
N ALA A 41 -10.19 4.34 7.63
CA ALA A 41 -9.95 4.39 6.20
C ALA A 41 -10.49 5.69 5.58
N VAL A 42 -11.65 6.18 6.07
CA VAL A 42 -12.21 7.48 5.65
C VAL A 42 -11.24 8.62 5.95
N GLU A 43 -10.71 8.67 7.18
CA GLU A 43 -9.79 9.74 7.56
C GLU A 43 -8.46 9.63 6.79
N ALA A 44 -7.94 8.42 6.57
CA ALA A 44 -6.74 8.22 5.75
C ALA A 44 -6.94 8.67 4.29
N ASP A 45 -8.07 8.30 3.66
CA ASP A 45 -8.41 8.74 2.31
C ASP A 45 -8.55 10.27 2.22
N ARG A 46 -9.15 10.91 3.24
CA ARG A 46 -9.23 12.37 3.31
C ARG A 46 -7.86 13.02 3.30
N GLN A 47 -6.90 12.48 4.07
CA GLN A 47 -5.53 12.99 4.14
C GLN A 47 -4.79 12.79 2.80
N VAL A 48 -4.94 11.62 2.18
CA VAL A 48 -4.35 11.35 0.85
C VAL A 48 -4.91 12.31 -0.18
N ARG A 49 -6.22 12.50 -0.25
CA ARG A 49 -6.85 13.44 -1.19
C ARG A 49 -6.46 14.89 -0.95
N ALA A 50 -6.32 15.30 0.32
CA ALA A 50 -5.87 16.65 0.66
C ALA A 50 -4.43 16.90 0.18
N LEU A 51 -3.55 15.90 0.34
CA LEU A 51 -2.16 15.96 -0.12
C LEU A 51 -2.05 15.90 -1.65
N ALA A 52 -2.72 14.93 -2.27
CA ALA A 52 -2.68 14.69 -3.70
C ALA A 52 -3.38 15.78 -4.51
N GLY A 53 -4.49 16.29 -3.99
CA GLY A 53 -5.17 17.46 -4.50
C GLY A 53 -5.91 17.31 -5.84
N SER A 54 -5.78 16.15 -6.48
CA SER A 54 -6.51 15.78 -7.69
C SER A 54 -6.77 14.28 -7.68
N ASP A 55 -7.81 13.83 -8.38
CA ASP A 55 -8.13 12.39 -8.47
C ASP A 55 -7.01 11.60 -9.15
N LYS A 56 -6.35 12.19 -10.16
CA LYS A 56 -5.22 11.57 -10.85
C LYS A 56 -4.05 11.31 -9.90
N VAL A 57 -3.62 12.32 -9.15
CA VAL A 57 -2.51 12.14 -8.20
C VAL A 57 -2.94 11.24 -7.02
N THR A 58 -4.21 11.30 -6.61
CA THR A 58 -4.77 10.39 -5.58
C THR A 58 -4.64 8.93 -6.03
N GLN A 59 -4.96 8.65 -7.29
CA GLN A 59 -4.79 7.31 -7.86
C GLN A 59 -3.32 6.89 -7.90
N ASP A 60 -2.42 7.78 -8.34
CA ASP A 60 -0.97 7.51 -8.34
C ASP A 60 -0.46 7.18 -6.91
N PHE A 61 -1.01 7.83 -5.87
CA PHE A 61 -0.70 7.52 -4.46
C PHE A 61 -1.13 6.10 -4.06
N TYR A 62 -2.35 5.68 -4.42
CA TYR A 62 -2.84 4.34 -4.09
C TYR A 62 -2.05 3.24 -4.80
N GLU A 63 -1.69 3.47 -6.08
CA GLU A 63 -0.81 2.55 -6.81
C GLU A 63 0.57 2.43 -6.14
N PHE A 64 1.14 3.56 -5.72
CA PHE A 64 2.42 3.56 -5.03
C PHE A 64 2.34 2.88 -3.65
N ALA A 65 1.25 3.06 -2.91
CA ALA A 65 1.03 2.37 -1.65
C ALA A 65 0.97 0.84 -1.84
N ILE A 66 0.37 0.36 -2.93
CA ILE A 66 0.36 -1.06 -3.29
C ILE A 66 1.79 -1.54 -3.60
N ASP A 67 2.54 -0.81 -4.44
CA ASP A 67 3.93 -1.16 -4.78
C ASP A 67 4.79 -1.30 -3.50
N ILE A 68 4.66 -0.38 -2.54
CA ILE A 68 5.36 -0.46 -1.24
C ILE A 68 4.89 -1.66 -0.44
N PHE A 69 3.58 -1.89 -0.33
CA PHE A 69 3.03 -2.97 0.49
C PHE A 69 3.46 -4.35 -0.01
N VAL A 70 3.53 -4.54 -1.33
CA VAL A 70 4.04 -5.76 -1.96
C VAL A 70 5.52 -5.99 -1.60
N ASP A 71 6.36 -4.96 -1.73
CA ASP A 71 7.78 -5.04 -1.34
C ASP A 71 7.94 -5.37 0.17
N LEU A 72 7.11 -4.77 1.01
CA LEU A 72 7.11 -5.04 2.46
C LEU A 72 6.70 -6.47 2.78
N MET A 73 5.66 -7.01 2.16
CA MET A 73 5.27 -8.40 2.38
C MET A 73 6.35 -9.37 1.93
N GLN A 74 7.00 -9.11 0.79
CA GLN A 74 8.07 -9.96 0.28
C GLN A 74 9.28 -9.93 1.22
N SER A 75 9.72 -8.74 1.66
CA SER A 75 10.85 -8.59 2.57
C SER A 75 10.58 -9.12 3.98
N ALA A 76 9.33 -9.05 4.46
CA ALA A 76 8.92 -9.62 5.74
C ALA A 76 8.65 -11.13 5.68
N GLY A 77 8.66 -11.75 4.48
CA GLY A 77 8.28 -13.16 4.30
C GLY A 77 6.81 -13.44 4.67
N GLY A 78 5.93 -12.44 4.49
CA GLY A 78 4.51 -12.51 4.88
C GLY A 78 4.23 -12.30 6.37
N ASP A 79 5.24 -11.94 7.18
CA ASP A 79 5.05 -11.67 8.61
C ASP A 79 4.39 -10.30 8.87
N MET A 80 3.08 -10.32 9.15
CA MET A 80 2.29 -9.12 9.42
C MET A 80 2.78 -8.32 10.64
N LYS A 81 3.43 -8.95 11.63
CA LYS A 81 3.98 -8.24 12.79
C LYS A 81 5.15 -7.37 12.35
N LYS A 82 6.07 -7.92 11.55
CA LYS A 82 7.21 -7.18 10.98
C LYS A 82 6.78 -6.06 10.05
N ILE A 83 5.73 -6.28 9.26
CA ILE A 83 5.15 -5.23 8.40
C ILE A 83 4.65 -4.07 9.26
N ASN A 84 3.84 -4.35 10.28
CA ASN A 84 3.32 -3.31 11.18
C ASN A 84 4.44 -2.59 11.94
N GLU A 85 5.45 -3.31 12.46
CA GLU A 85 6.61 -2.71 13.11
C GLU A 85 7.42 -1.80 12.17
N THR A 86 7.49 -2.15 10.88
CA THR A 86 8.15 -1.32 9.86
C THR A 86 7.34 -0.07 9.55
N LEU A 87 6.02 -0.20 9.42
CA LEU A 87 5.12 0.95 9.21
C LEU A 87 5.07 1.88 10.43
N ASP A 88 5.13 1.35 11.64
CA ASP A 88 5.17 2.18 12.85
C ASP A 88 6.50 2.94 12.97
N ARG A 89 7.63 2.30 12.65
CA ARG A 89 8.92 3.01 12.54
C ARG A 89 8.91 4.07 11.44
N ALA A 90 8.24 3.81 10.32
CA ALA A 90 8.13 4.78 9.23
C ALA A 90 7.41 6.07 9.65
N LYS A 91 6.47 6.00 10.61
CA LYS A 91 5.82 7.20 11.17
C LYS A 91 6.78 8.07 11.98
N THR A 92 7.76 7.46 12.65
CA THR A 92 8.75 8.16 13.49
C THR A 92 9.96 8.64 12.70
N ASP A 93 10.34 7.91 11.64
CA ASP A 93 11.45 8.27 10.76
C ASP A 93 11.11 7.96 9.28
N PRO A 94 10.37 8.86 8.62
CA PRO A 94 9.97 8.69 7.22
C PRO A 94 11.16 8.66 6.26
N ALA A 95 12.26 9.35 6.59
CA ALA A 95 13.45 9.42 5.75
C ALA A 95 14.23 8.09 5.78
N ALA A 96 14.41 7.50 6.96
CA ALA A 96 14.98 6.16 7.06
C ALA A 96 14.12 5.13 6.34
N PHE A 97 12.79 5.20 6.47
CA PHE A 97 11.90 4.32 5.73
C PHE A 97 12.06 4.46 4.21
N ALA A 98 12.05 5.69 3.69
CA ALA A 98 12.27 5.94 2.26
C ALA A 98 13.61 5.37 1.76
N ALA A 99 14.66 5.40 2.60
CA ALA A 99 15.96 4.82 2.30
C ALA A 99 15.97 3.27 2.29
N THR A 100 14.93 2.61 2.79
CA THR A 100 14.78 1.13 2.70
C THR A 100 14.04 0.68 1.44
N LEU A 101 13.35 1.59 0.75
CA LEU A 101 12.57 1.26 -0.45
C LEU A 101 13.47 0.74 -1.58
N SER A 102 12.91 -0.07 -2.47
CA SER A 102 13.57 -0.46 -3.72
C SER A 102 13.90 0.75 -4.59
N PRO A 103 14.92 0.69 -5.48
CA PRO A 103 15.27 1.82 -6.35
C PRO A 103 14.09 2.36 -7.16
N ARG A 104 13.26 1.46 -7.70
CA ARG A 104 12.00 1.79 -8.41
C ARG A 104 11.05 2.60 -7.52
N ASN A 105 10.84 2.16 -6.28
CA ASN A 105 9.92 2.84 -5.37
C ASN A 105 10.48 4.19 -4.87
N ARG A 106 11.81 4.36 -4.78
CA ARG A 106 12.40 5.68 -4.50
C ARG A 106 12.22 6.66 -5.65
N GLU A 107 12.37 6.20 -6.89
CA GLU A 107 12.12 7.03 -8.07
C GLU A 107 10.65 7.45 -8.14
N ARG A 108 9.73 6.50 -7.96
CA ARG A 108 8.29 6.78 -7.95
C ARG A 108 7.86 7.72 -6.81
N LEU A 109 8.49 7.60 -5.64
CA LEU A 109 8.32 8.56 -4.54
C LEU A 109 8.74 9.98 -4.96
N LYS A 110 9.91 10.12 -5.60
CA LYS A 110 10.42 11.41 -6.07
C LYS A 110 9.49 12.05 -7.12
N GLU A 111 8.97 11.26 -8.05
CA GLU A 111 7.99 11.71 -9.04
C GLU A 111 6.70 12.19 -8.37
N LEU A 112 6.16 11.42 -7.43
CA LEU A 112 4.98 11.81 -6.67
C LEU A 112 5.18 13.09 -5.87
N SER A 113 6.32 13.23 -5.19
CA SER A 113 6.67 14.47 -4.48
C SER A 113 6.70 15.67 -5.41
N THR A 114 7.27 15.52 -6.61
CA THR A 114 7.33 16.60 -7.61
C THR A 114 5.92 17.02 -8.04
N LYS A 115 5.03 16.06 -8.33
CA LYS A 115 3.63 16.34 -8.71
C LYS A 115 2.86 17.06 -7.60
N VAL A 116 3.12 16.71 -6.34
CA VAL A 116 2.49 17.37 -5.17
C VAL A 116 3.02 18.80 -5.01
N ASP A 117 4.32 19.01 -5.14
CA ASP A 117 4.96 20.33 -5.02
C ASP A 117 4.55 21.29 -6.14
N GLU A 118 4.44 20.82 -7.39
CA GLU A 118 3.96 21.61 -8.53
C GLU A 118 2.56 22.17 -8.30
N ARG A 119 1.72 21.46 -7.53
CA ARG A 119 0.37 21.89 -7.15
C ARG A 119 0.35 22.84 -5.95
N ALA A 120 1.39 22.83 -5.11
CA ALA A 120 1.50 23.75 -3.97
C ALA A 120 1.96 25.16 -4.37
N ARG A 121 2.45 25.32 -5.60
CA ARG A 121 2.90 26.59 -6.19
C ARG A 121 1.76 27.27 -6.94
#